data_AF-A0A3D5S4U8-F1
#
_entry.id   AF-A0A3D5S4U8-F1
#
_cell.length_a   1.000
_cell.length_b   1.000
_cell.length_c   1.000
_cell.angle_alpha   90.00
_cell.angle_beta   90.00
_cell.angle_gamma   90.00
#
_symmetry.space_group_name_H-M   'P 1'
#
loop_
_entity.id
_entity.type
_entity.pdbx_description
1 polymer ?
#
loop_
_entity_poly.entity_id
_entity_poly.type
_entity_poly.pdbx_seq_one_letter_code
_entity_poly.pdbx_strand_id
1 'polypeptide(L)'
;MKRILILLVVSCASLNLTAQKDTLKVLFVGNSYTNYNNLSHVVSLISDYGSTKLETRKSVKGGAHIWEHWLEQRGLQSRSLVASGDFDVVVLQDHSMGAIEYPDSLIKYMRLFAELARENGAETYLYNTWAREKLPQMQSQINAVYLEAATRSGANVIPVGDAWAYASDLRPTIKLYAPDGSHPSIYGSFLTACTMVRKITGEIPASIHWSLDYKDSNGEYINLIFFDQLDTEFFRQVADQVVNDQEKEW
;
A
#
# COMPACT_ATOMS: atom_id res chain seq x y z
N MET A 1 11.52 62.32 -29.48
CA MET A 1 10.84 61.46 -28.49
C MET A 1 11.15 60.01 -28.81
N LYS A 2 11.98 59.33 -28.01
CA LYS A 2 12.34 57.91 -28.23
C LYS A 2 11.20 57.03 -27.69
N ARG A 3 10.63 56.16 -28.53
CA ARG A 3 9.65 55.14 -28.12
C ARG A 3 10.42 53.89 -27.66
N ILE A 4 10.30 53.53 -26.39
CA ILE A 4 10.81 52.28 -25.83
C ILE A 4 9.75 51.21 -26.10
N LEU A 5 10.13 50.16 -26.85
CA LEU A 5 9.31 48.98 -27.07
C LEU A 5 9.66 47.96 -25.98
N ILE A 6 8.71 47.68 -25.08
CA ILE A 6 8.85 46.63 -24.06
C ILE A 6 8.45 45.31 -24.73
N LEU A 7 9.41 44.40 -24.90
CA LEU A 7 9.14 43.02 -25.28
C LEU A 7 8.84 42.22 -24.01
N LEU A 8 7.59 41.75 -23.86
CA LEU A 8 7.18 40.84 -22.80
C LEU A 8 7.42 39.41 -23.28
N VAL A 9 8.48 38.77 -22.79
CA VAL A 9 8.72 37.34 -23.03
C VAL A 9 7.88 36.56 -22.02
N VAL A 10 6.75 36.03 -22.46
CA VAL A 10 5.94 35.08 -21.67
C VAL A 10 6.53 33.70 -21.91
N SER A 11 7.28 33.19 -20.92
CA SER A 11 7.71 31.80 -20.87
C SER A 11 6.53 30.95 -20.41
N CYS A 12 5.84 30.28 -21.33
CA CYS A 12 4.87 29.23 -20.98
C CYS A 12 5.63 28.01 -20.47
N ALA A 13 5.70 27.84 -19.15
CA ALA A 13 6.04 26.56 -18.55
C ALA A 13 4.88 25.59 -18.80
N SER A 14 5.16 24.48 -19.49
CA SER A 14 4.20 23.40 -19.71
C SER A 14 3.91 22.71 -18.36
N LEU A 15 2.79 23.05 -17.73
CA LEU A 15 2.25 22.27 -16.63
C LEU A 15 1.71 20.96 -17.24
N ASN A 16 2.41 19.85 -17.02
CA ASN A 16 1.85 18.52 -17.24
C ASN A 16 0.79 18.28 -16.16
N LEU A 17 -0.45 18.75 -16.39
CA LEU A 17 -1.61 18.23 -15.67
C LEU A 17 -1.90 16.83 -16.23
N THR A 18 -1.24 15.81 -15.68
CA THR A 18 -1.83 14.47 -15.72
C THR A 18 -3.09 14.53 -14.85
N ALA A 19 -4.27 14.47 -15.49
CA ALA A 19 -5.51 14.35 -14.75
C ALA A 19 -5.44 13.08 -13.89
N GLN A 20 -5.55 13.25 -12.57
CA GLN A 20 -5.66 12.13 -11.64
C GLN A 20 -6.89 11.31 -12.04
N LYS A 21 -6.71 10.00 -12.23
CA LYS A 21 -7.85 9.13 -12.57
C LYS A 21 -8.77 9.07 -11.35
N ASP A 22 -10.07 9.24 -11.58
CA ASP A 22 -11.08 9.07 -10.53
C ASP A 22 -11.18 7.61 -10.07
N THR A 23 -10.61 6.65 -10.81
CA THR A 23 -10.55 5.24 -10.45
C THR A 23 -9.23 4.60 -10.90
N LEU A 24 -8.60 3.83 -10.00
CA LEU A 24 -7.41 3.03 -10.24
C LEU A 24 -7.70 1.55 -10.00
N LYS A 25 -7.31 0.69 -10.95
CA LYS A 25 -7.33 -0.76 -10.78
C LYS A 25 -6.06 -1.24 -10.10
N VAL A 26 -6.20 -1.85 -8.93
CA VAL A 26 -5.08 -2.23 -8.05
C VAL A 26 -5.00 -3.74 -7.91
N LEU A 27 -3.88 -4.34 -8.31
CA LEU A 27 -3.58 -5.74 -8.02
C LEU A 27 -2.72 -5.86 -6.78
N PHE A 28 -3.20 -6.59 -5.78
CA PHE A 28 -2.42 -7.01 -4.62
C PHE A 28 -1.81 -8.40 -4.84
N VAL A 29 -0.49 -8.50 -4.80
CA VAL A 29 0.26 -9.77 -4.84
C VAL A 29 0.86 -10.01 -3.47
N GLY A 30 0.51 -11.13 -2.84
CA GLY A 30 1.00 -11.41 -1.49
C GLY A 30 0.47 -12.71 -0.87
N ASN A 31 0.35 -12.72 0.45
CA ASN A 31 0.03 -13.92 1.22
C ASN A 31 -1.01 -13.63 2.30
N SER A 32 -0.88 -14.25 3.47
CA SER A 32 -1.80 -14.05 4.59
C SER A 32 -1.84 -12.61 5.06
N TYR A 33 -0.76 -11.84 4.97
CA TYR A 33 -0.74 -10.43 5.36
C TYR A 33 -1.65 -9.57 4.46
N THR A 34 -1.78 -9.93 3.19
CA THR A 34 -2.76 -9.33 2.25
C THR A 34 -4.15 -9.93 2.39
N ASN A 35 -4.26 -11.21 2.78
CA ASN A 35 -5.56 -11.90 2.79
C ASN A 35 -6.37 -11.67 4.08
N TYR A 36 -5.71 -11.53 5.23
CA TYR A 36 -6.36 -11.39 6.53
C TYR A 36 -7.23 -10.14 6.57
N ASN A 37 -8.36 -10.26 7.29
CA ASN A 37 -9.33 -9.19 7.50
C ASN A 37 -9.78 -8.49 6.20
N ASN A 38 -9.74 -9.21 5.08
CA ASN A 38 -10.13 -8.71 3.76
C ASN A 38 -9.41 -7.43 3.34
N LEU A 39 -8.12 -7.26 3.69
CA LEU A 39 -7.37 -6.01 3.50
C LEU A 39 -7.59 -5.31 2.16
N SER A 40 -7.51 -6.03 1.02
CA SER A 40 -7.73 -5.41 -0.30
C SER A 40 -9.14 -4.81 -0.48
N HIS A 41 -10.16 -5.43 0.10
CA HIS A 41 -11.53 -4.88 0.08
C HIS A 41 -11.66 -3.70 1.03
N VAL A 42 -11.03 -3.76 2.20
CA VAL A 42 -10.98 -2.63 3.15
C VAL A 42 -10.35 -1.40 2.49
N VAL A 43 -9.23 -1.56 1.78
CA VAL A 43 -8.61 -0.50 0.97
C VAL A 43 -9.62 0.08 -0.04
N SER A 44 -10.36 -0.78 -0.75
CA SER A 44 -11.38 -0.34 -1.69
C SER A 44 -12.51 0.45 -1.04
N LEU A 45 -13.00 -0.01 0.12
CA LEU A 45 -14.08 0.65 0.86
C LEU A 45 -13.65 1.99 1.47
N ILE A 46 -12.42 2.09 2.00
CA ILE A 46 -11.89 3.37 2.48
C ILE A 46 -11.82 4.36 1.32
N SER A 47 -11.37 3.93 0.14
CA SER A 47 -11.27 4.81 -1.03
C SER A 47 -12.61 5.33 -1.56
N ASP A 48 -13.76 4.72 -1.19
CA ASP A 48 -15.10 5.23 -1.56
C ASP A 48 -15.40 6.61 -0.95
N TYR A 49 -14.70 6.98 0.12
CA TYR A 49 -14.85 8.28 0.79
C TYR A 49 -13.90 9.36 0.23
N GLY A 50 -13.03 9.00 -0.71
CA GLY A 50 -12.04 9.90 -1.32
C GLY A 50 -12.41 10.36 -2.73
N SER A 51 -11.51 11.11 -3.35
CA SER A 51 -11.61 11.54 -4.75
C SER A 51 -11.20 10.45 -5.74
N THR A 52 -10.33 9.52 -5.33
CA THR A 52 -9.84 8.42 -6.18
C THR A 52 -10.30 7.08 -5.64
N LYS A 53 -11.16 6.38 -6.40
CA LYS A 53 -11.57 5.01 -6.10
C LYS A 53 -10.45 4.02 -6.40
N LEU A 54 -10.23 3.08 -5.50
CA LEU A 54 -9.35 1.92 -5.71
C LEU A 54 -10.21 0.67 -5.96
N GLU A 55 -10.25 0.18 -7.19
CA GLU A 55 -10.84 -1.11 -7.55
C GLU A 55 -9.81 -2.22 -7.37
N THR A 56 -10.01 -3.08 -6.37
CA THR A 56 -8.96 -4.00 -5.95
C THR A 56 -9.20 -5.44 -6.41
N ARG A 57 -8.11 -6.11 -6.78
CA ARG A 57 -8.04 -7.57 -6.98
C ARG A 57 -6.85 -8.10 -6.19
N LYS A 58 -6.88 -9.36 -5.79
CA LYS A 58 -5.77 -10.01 -5.10
C LYS A 58 -5.36 -11.34 -5.73
N SER A 59 -4.06 -11.62 -5.71
CA SER A 59 -3.45 -12.90 -6.02
C SER A 59 -2.65 -13.35 -4.79
N VAL A 60 -3.23 -14.23 -3.99
CA VAL A 60 -2.70 -14.56 -2.66
C VAL A 60 -2.58 -16.06 -2.41
N LYS A 61 -1.53 -16.44 -1.68
CA LYS A 61 -1.36 -17.79 -1.14
C LYS A 61 -0.70 -17.72 0.23
N GLY A 62 -1.27 -18.37 1.24
CA GLY A 62 -0.73 -18.37 2.61
C GLY A 62 0.74 -18.79 2.65
N GLY A 63 1.57 -17.98 3.32
CA GLY A 63 3.01 -18.20 3.44
C GLY A 63 3.81 -18.08 2.14
N ALA A 64 3.23 -17.59 1.04
CA ALA A 64 3.97 -17.47 -0.21
C ALA A 64 5.02 -16.36 -0.15
N HIS A 65 6.17 -16.66 -0.72
CA HIS A 65 7.23 -15.70 -1.02
C HIS A 65 7.04 -15.10 -2.42
N ILE A 66 7.61 -13.91 -2.64
CA ILE A 66 7.50 -13.18 -3.91
C ILE A 66 8.07 -13.97 -5.10
N TRP A 67 9.06 -14.84 -4.88
CA TRP A 67 9.57 -15.71 -5.96
C TRP A 67 8.57 -16.78 -6.37
N GLU A 68 7.76 -17.29 -5.45
CA GLU A 68 6.70 -18.26 -5.77
C GLU A 68 5.62 -17.61 -6.62
N HIS A 69 5.33 -16.32 -6.39
CA HIS A 69 4.46 -15.51 -7.24
C HIS A 69 5.03 -15.31 -8.64
N TRP A 70 6.34 -15.01 -8.74
CA TRP A 70 7.01 -14.83 -10.04
C TRP A 70 7.06 -16.12 -10.86
N LEU A 71 7.35 -17.23 -10.19
CA LEU A 71 7.43 -18.56 -10.79
C LEU A 71 6.06 -19.23 -10.94
N GLU A 72 4.98 -18.57 -10.51
CA GLU A 72 3.60 -19.06 -10.59
C GLU A 72 3.41 -20.44 -9.95
N GLN A 73 4.09 -20.63 -8.82
CA GLN A 73 4.05 -21.87 -8.05
C GLN A 73 2.76 -21.97 -7.24
N ARG A 74 2.40 -23.18 -6.81
CA ARG A 74 1.26 -23.44 -5.90
C ARG A 74 -0.10 -22.95 -6.44
N GLY A 75 -0.22 -22.85 -7.77
CA GLY A 75 -1.42 -22.40 -8.48
C GLY A 75 -1.58 -20.88 -8.52
N LEU A 76 -0.55 -20.11 -8.17
CA LEU A 76 -0.54 -18.66 -8.33
C LEU A 76 -0.49 -18.28 -9.81
N GLN A 77 -1.14 -17.19 -10.17
CA GLN A 77 -1.12 -16.60 -11.53
C GLN A 77 -0.64 -15.15 -11.48
N SER A 78 0.17 -14.80 -10.49
CA SER A 78 0.47 -13.40 -10.17
C SER A 78 1.26 -12.71 -11.28
N ARG A 79 2.26 -13.39 -11.85
CA ARG A 79 3.01 -12.87 -13.00
C ARG A 79 2.13 -12.69 -14.23
N SER A 80 1.27 -13.67 -14.56
CA SER A 80 0.31 -13.57 -15.67
C SER A 80 -0.68 -12.43 -15.47
N LEU A 81 -1.16 -12.20 -14.24
CA LEU A 81 -2.05 -11.08 -13.92
C LEU A 81 -1.36 -9.73 -14.12
N VAL A 82 -0.10 -9.58 -13.71
CA VAL A 82 0.65 -8.33 -13.98
C VAL A 82 0.87 -8.14 -15.49
N ALA A 83 1.22 -9.22 -16.21
CA ALA A 83 1.45 -9.19 -17.65
C ALA A 83 0.18 -8.95 -18.51
N SER A 84 -1.02 -9.00 -17.91
CA SER A 84 -2.26 -8.72 -18.64
C SER A 84 -2.41 -7.24 -19.03
N GLY A 85 -1.76 -6.33 -18.30
CA GLY A 85 -1.94 -4.89 -18.48
C GLY A 85 -3.28 -4.34 -18.00
N ASP A 86 -4.04 -5.11 -17.22
CA ASP A 86 -5.37 -4.72 -16.73
C ASP A 86 -5.34 -3.77 -15.52
N PHE A 87 -4.17 -3.51 -14.93
CA PHE A 87 -4.02 -2.79 -13.66
C PHE A 87 -3.23 -1.50 -13.84
N ASP A 88 -3.64 -0.47 -13.11
CA ASP A 88 -2.91 0.81 -13.01
C ASP A 88 -1.83 0.73 -11.91
N VAL A 89 -2.08 -0.09 -10.89
CA VAL A 89 -1.21 -0.21 -9.71
C VAL A 89 -1.01 -1.68 -9.36
N VAL A 90 0.23 -2.05 -9.06
CA VAL A 90 0.60 -3.36 -8.50
C VAL A 90 1.23 -3.18 -7.13
N VAL A 91 0.58 -3.70 -6.09
CA VAL A 91 1.08 -3.74 -4.73
C VAL A 91 1.74 -5.09 -4.48
N LEU A 92 3.03 -5.10 -4.14
CA LEU A 92 3.83 -6.30 -3.97
C LEU A 92 4.23 -6.51 -2.51
N GLN A 93 3.96 -7.72 -2.01
CA GLN A 93 4.32 -8.15 -0.66
C GLN A 93 5.09 -9.48 -0.73
N ASP A 94 6.25 -9.54 -0.08
CA ASP A 94 6.99 -10.80 0.14
C ASP A 94 6.53 -11.48 1.43
N HIS A 95 6.95 -12.72 1.67
CA HIS A 95 6.77 -13.43 2.93
C HIS A 95 7.17 -12.58 4.14
N SER A 96 6.45 -12.77 5.24
CA SER A 96 6.59 -11.96 6.46
C SER A 96 7.97 -11.97 7.12
N MET A 97 8.83 -12.94 6.79
CA MET A 97 10.24 -12.97 7.21
C MET A 97 11.21 -12.82 6.03
N GLY A 98 10.72 -12.61 4.81
CA GLY A 98 11.50 -12.59 3.57
C GLY A 98 12.59 -11.52 3.56
N ALA A 99 12.30 -10.31 4.07
CA ALA A 99 13.29 -9.24 4.20
C ALA A 99 14.45 -9.58 5.15
N ILE A 100 14.24 -10.54 6.06
CA ILE A 100 15.24 -10.94 7.06
C ILE A 100 16.00 -12.18 6.59
N GLU A 101 15.26 -13.20 6.16
CA GLU A 101 15.80 -14.52 5.85
C GLU A 101 16.31 -14.60 4.40
N TYR A 102 15.72 -13.84 3.48
CA TYR A 102 15.97 -13.92 2.04
C TYR A 102 16.03 -12.55 1.35
N PRO A 103 16.77 -11.55 1.86
CA PRO A 103 16.76 -10.18 1.36
C PRO A 103 17.13 -10.08 -0.14
N ASP A 104 18.14 -10.83 -0.59
CA ASP A 104 18.55 -10.84 -2.00
C ASP A 104 17.44 -11.35 -2.93
N SER A 105 16.67 -12.34 -2.46
CA SER A 105 15.53 -12.86 -3.23
C SER A 105 14.41 -11.84 -3.27
N LEU A 106 14.07 -11.22 -2.14
CA LEU A 106 13.07 -10.14 -2.10
C LEU A 106 13.44 -9.05 -3.12
N ILE A 107 14.64 -8.49 -3.03
CA ILE A 107 15.12 -7.40 -3.89
C ILE A 107 15.06 -7.81 -5.36
N LYS A 108 15.54 -9.00 -5.71
CA LYS A 108 15.55 -9.52 -7.08
C LYS A 108 14.14 -9.59 -7.66
N TYR A 109 13.21 -10.24 -6.95
CA TYR A 109 11.89 -10.52 -7.51
C TYR A 109 10.94 -9.31 -7.43
N MET A 110 11.11 -8.41 -6.45
CA MET A 110 10.43 -7.12 -6.45
C MET A 110 10.83 -6.30 -7.69
N ARG A 111 12.12 -6.27 -8.04
CA ARG A 111 12.59 -5.60 -9.27
C ARG A 111 11.99 -6.22 -10.53
N LEU A 112 11.99 -7.55 -10.64
CA LEU A 112 11.42 -8.24 -11.81
C LEU A 112 9.93 -7.95 -11.98
N PHE A 113 9.14 -7.95 -10.90
CA PHE A 113 7.74 -7.57 -10.96
C PHE A 113 7.54 -6.09 -11.30
N ALA A 114 8.34 -5.19 -10.73
CA ALA A 114 8.26 -3.76 -11.03
C ALA A 114 8.59 -3.44 -12.49
N GLU A 115 9.58 -4.13 -13.06
CA GLU A 115 9.91 -4.06 -14.49
C GLU A 115 8.72 -4.51 -15.35
N LEU A 116 8.17 -5.68 -15.05
CA LEU A 116 7.01 -6.23 -15.78
C LEU A 116 5.76 -5.32 -15.65
N ALA A 117 5.49 -4.80 -14.46
CA ALA A 117 4.37 -3.88 -14.23
C ALA A 117 4.53 -2.61 -15.05
N ARG A 118 5.71 -2.00 -15.03
CA ARG A 118 6.02 -0.78 -15.80
C ARG A 118 5.93 -1.01 -17.32
N GLU A 119 6.41 -2.15 -17.81
CA GLU A 119 6.27 -2.54 -19.22
C GLU A 119 4.80 -2.64 -19.66
N ASN A 120 3.90 -2.94 -18.72
CA ASN A 120 2.46 -3.06 -18.94
C ASN A 120 1.67 -1.83 -18.44
N GLY A 121 2.34 -0.71 -18.18
CA GLY A 121 1.71 0.58 -17.87
C GLY A 121 1.25 0.75 -16.42
N ALA A 122 1.66 -0.13 -15.51
CA ALA A 122 1.29 -0.07 -14.10
C ALA A 122 2.42 0.52 -13.23
N GLU A 123 2.05 1.31 -12.22
CA GLU A 123 2.95 1.71 -11.15
C GLU A 123 3.10 0.60 -10.09
N THR A 124 4.28 0.53 -9.47
CA THR A 124 4.56 -0.51 -8.46
C THR A 124 4.75 0.10 -7.08
N TYR A 125 4.11 -0.52 -6.09
CA TYR A 125 4.21 -0.15 -4.68
C TYR A 125 4.64 -1.36 -3.86
N LEU A 126 5.76 -1.25 -3.16
CA LEU A 126 6.27 -2.28 -2.27
C LEU A 126 5.61 -2.12 -0.90
N TYR A 127 4.87 -3.13 -0.47
CA TYR A 127 4.25 -3.19 0.84
C TYR A 127 5.33 -3.52 1.89
N ASN A 128 5.98 -2.49 2.44
CA ASN A 128 6.95 -2.61 3.53
C ASN A 128 6.23 -3.02 4.82
N THR A 129 6.42 -4.27 5.23
CA THR A 129 5.69 -4.91 6.33
C THR A 129 6.26 -4.57 7.71
N TRP A 130 5.68 -5.16 8.76
CA TRP A 130 6.07 -4.97 10.15
C TRP A 130 6.92 -6.12 10.69
N ALA A 131 7.75 -5.82 11.68
CA ALA A 131 8.45 -6.80 12.49
C ALA A 131 7.48 -7.63 13.34
N ARG A 132 7.86 -8.85 13.73
CA ARG A 132 7.09 -9.65 14.70
C ARG A 132 6.93 -8.88 16.02
N GLU A 133 5.80 -9.03 16.69
CA GLU A 133 5.48 -8.29 17.93
C GLU A 133 6.57 -8.44 19.00
N LYS A 134 7.17 -9.63 19.11
CA LYS A 134 8.22 -9.94 20.09
C LYS A 134 9.63 -9.57 19.63
N LEU A 135 9.79 -9.08 18.40
CA LEU A 135 11.08 -8.73 17.81
C LEU A 135 11.03 -7.33 17.16
N PRO A 136 10.56 -6.28 17.85
CA PRO A 136 10.39 -4.94 17.27
C PRO A 136 11.71 -4.35 16.73
N GLN A 137 12.85 -4.76 17.29
CA GLN A 137 14.17 -4.33 16.84
C GLN A 137 14.50 -4.69 15.38
N MET A 138 13.74 -5.60 14.76
CA MET A 138 13.95 -6.02 13.37
C MET A 138 13.36 -5.04 12.35
N GLN A 139 12.55 -4.06 12.77
CA GLN A 139 11.86 -3.16 11.85
C GLN A 139 12.83 -2.37 10.96
N SER A 140 13.93 -1.88 11.51
CA SER A 140 14.93 -1.12 10.75
C SER A 140 15.59 -1.95 9.63
N GLN A 141 15.83 -3.24 9.87
CA GLN A 141 16.36 -4.15 8.86
C GLN A 141 15.31 -4.40 7.75
N ILE A 142 14.04 -4.60 8.11
CA ILE A 142 12.96 -4.76 7.14
C ILE A 142 12.87 -3.51 6.25
N ASN A 143 12.82 -2.33 6.86
CA ASN A 143 12.76 -1.04 6.15
C ASN A 143 13.92 -0.88 5.17
N ALA A 144 15.16 -1.17 5.61
CA ALA A 144 16.35 -1.04 4.77
C ALA A 144 16.28 -1.92 3.50
N VAL A 145 15.80 -3.15 3.62
CA VAL A 145 15.68 -4.08 2.49
C VAL A 145 14.59 -3.64 1.51
N TYR A 146 13.45 -3.16 2.01
CA TYR A 146 12.39 -2.62 1.16
C TYR A 146 12.80 -1.33 0.46
N LEU A 147 13.54 -0.45 1.14
CA LEU A 147 14.10 0.76 0.54
C LEU A 147 15.11 0.42 -0.56
N GLU A 148 16.01 -0.53 -0.31
CA GLU A 148 16.95 -0.99 -1.34
C GLU A 148 16.21 -1.60 -2.55
N ALA A 149 15.19 -2.43 -2.30
CA ALA A 149 14.36 -2.99 -3.36
C ALA A 149 13.67 -1.89 -4.19
N ALA A 150 13.15 -0.86 -3.55
CA ALA A 150 12.55 0.30 -4.21
C ALA A 150 13.57 1.08 -5.04
N THR A 151 14.73 1.41 -4.48
CA THR A 151 15.82 2.09 -5.20
C THR A 151 16.24 1.32 -6.45
N ARG A 152 16.37 -0.01 -6.36
CA ARG A 152 16.79 -0.85 -7.50
C ARG A 152 15.70 -1.09 -8.55
N SER A 153 14.44 -0.84 -8.22
CA SER A 153 13.30 -1.13 -9.10
C SER A 153 12.62 0.12 -9.66
N GLY A 154 12.83 1.27 -9.01
CA GLY A 154 12.07 2.49 -9.24
C GLY A 154 10.64 2.41 -8.68
N ALA A 155 10.33 1.44 -7.82
CA ALA A 155 9.03 1.31 -7.19
C ALA A 155 8.86 2.26 -6.00
N ASN A 156 7.61 2.59 -5.68
CA ASN A 156 7.26 3.31 -4.45
C ASN A 156 7.28 2.35 -3.25
N VAL A 157 7.42 2.85 -2.02
CA VAL A 157 7.24 2.06 -0.80
C VAL A 157 6.03 2.55 -0.02
N ILE A 158 5.22 1.62 0.47
CA ILE A 158 4.14 1.86 1.43
C ILE A 158 4.69 1.56 2.83
N PRO A 159 4.89 2.58 3.70
CA PRO A 159 5.62 2.44 4.98
C PRO A 159 4.72 1.91 6.10
N VAL A 160 4.20 0.69 5.94
CA VAL A 160 3.24 0.12 6.91
C VAL A 160 3.92 -0.26 8.22
N GLY A 161 5.14 -0.80 8.18
CA GLY A 161 5.92 -1.08 9.38
C GLY A 161 6.14 0.15 10.25
N ASP A 162 6.47 1.29 9.63
CA ASP A 162 6.64 2.57 10.33
C ASP A 162 5.31 3.09 10.89
N ALA A 163 4.22 2.96 10.15
CA ALA A 163 2.88 3.33 10.64
C ALA A 163 2.50 2.53 11.88
N TRP A 164 2.79 1.23 11.90
CA TRP A 164 2.53 0.36 13.05
C TRP A 164 3.40 0.70 14.24
N ALA A 165 4.69 0.99 14.04
CA ALA A 165 5.58 1.43 15.09
C ALA A 165 5.10 2.75 15.71
N TYR A 166 4.79 3.74 14.87
CA TYR A 166 4.31 5.05 15.30
C TYR A 166 2.97 4.97 16.06
N ALA A 167 2.02 4.17 15.58
CA ALA A 167 0.77 3.94 16.29
C ALA A 167 0.98 3.30 17.67
N SER A 168 1.91 2.34 17.75
CA SER A 168 2.24 1.65 19.00
C SER A 168 2.93 2.56 20.00
N ASP A 169 3.76 3.50 19.53
CA ASP A 169 4.40 4.51 20.37
C ASP A 169 3.37 5.50 20.95
N LEU A 170 2.41 5.95 20.13
CA LEU A 170 1.35 6.88 20.57
C LEU A 170 0.32 6.21 21.48
N ARG A 171 -0.03 4.94 21.22
CA ARG A 171 -1.02 4.17 22.00
C ARG A 171 -0.48 2.77 22.30
N PRO A 172 0.37 2.58 23.33
CA PRO A 172 0.99 1.27 23.62
C PRO A 172 0.00 0.14 23.95
N THR A 173 -1.25 0.46 24.27
CA THR A 173 -2.31 -0.53 24.54
C THR A 173 -3.06 -0.98 23.29
N ILE A 174 -2.87 -0.34 22.14
CA ILE A 174 -3.53 -0.72 20.88
C ILE A 174 -3.04 -2.09 20.42
N LYS A 175 -3.97 -2.95 20.02
CA LYS A 175 -3.66 -4.33 19.60
C LYS A 175 -3.61 -4.41 18.09
N LEU A 176 -2.45 -4.16 17.49
CA LEU A 176 -2.23 -4.28 16.04
C LEU A 176 -2.01 -5.73 15.59
N TYR A 177 -1.57 -6.60 16.50
CA TYR A 177 -1.30 -8.01 16.23
C TYR A 177 -2.45 -8.91 16.65
N ALA A 178 -2.64 -9.99 15.89
CA ALA A 178 -3.36 -11.17 16.36
C ALA A 178 -2.54 -11.86 17.48
N PRO A 179 -3.14 -12.80 18.24
CA PRO A 179 -2.46 -13.46 19.36
C PRO A 179 -1.17 -14.21 19.02
N ASP A 180 -0.91 -14.50 17.73
CA ASP A 180 0.32 -15.13 17.28
C ASP A 180 1.52 -14.16 17.18
N GLY A 181 1.31 -12.86 17.39
CA GLY A 181 2.34 -11.83 17.30
C GLY A 181 2.90 -11.63 15.88
N SER A 182 2.19 -12.12 14.87
CA SER A 182 2.56 -12.04 13.46
C SER A 182 1.46 -11.41 12.62
N HIS A 183 0.30 -12.08 12.54
CA HIS A 183 -0.78 -11.65 11.67
C HIS A 183 -1.41 -10.36 12.19
N PRO A 184 -1.99 -9.54 11.30
CA PRO A 184 -2.66 -8.34 11.74
C PRO A 184 -3.96 -8.68 12.47
N SER A 185 -4.21 -7.97 13.56
CA SER A 185 -5.57 -7.83 14.07
C SER A 185 -6.42 -7.03 13.07
N ILE A 186 -7.69 -6.87 13.38
CA ILE A 186 -8.58 -5.99 12.63
C ILE A 186 -8.07 -4.53 12.65
N TYR A 187 -7.53 -4.05 13.78
CA TYR A 187 -6.93 -2.73 13.93
C TYR A 187 -5.66 -2.58 13.09
N GLY A 188 -4.77 -3.58 13.14
CA GLY A 188 -3.57 -3.60 12.31
C GLY A 188 -3.90 -3.53 10.82
N SER A 189 -4.91 -4.29 10.39
CA SER A 189 -5.35 -4.31 8.99
C SER A 189 -5.97 -2.98 8.55
N PHE A 190 -6.72 -2.33 9.43
CA PHE A 190 -7.30 -1.02 9.12
C PHE A 190 -6.24 0.06 9.00
N LEU A 191 -5.28 0.13 9.94
CA LEU A 191 -4.16 1.04 9.83
C LEU A 191 -3.36 0.81 8.54
N THR A 192 -3.06 -0.45 8.22
CA THR A 192 -2.43 -0.82 6.96
C THR A 192 -3.23 -0.31 5.75
N ALA A 193 -4.56 -0.48 5.76
CA ALA A 193 -5.40 -0.01 4.67
C ALA A 193 -5.38 1.52 4.53
N CYS A 194 -5.45 2.26 5.64
CA CYS A 194 -5.29 3.72 5.63
C CYS A 194 -3.94 4.15 5.04
N THR A 195 -2.83 3.51 5.44
CA THR A 195 -1.49 3.80 4.89
C THR A 195 -1.43 3.53 3.40
N MET A 196 -2.04 2.42 2.93
CA MET A 196 -2.10 2.07 1.51
C MET A 196 -2.91 3.08 0.71
N VAL A 197 -4.12 3.44 1.15
CA VAL A 197 -4.96 4.44 0.47
C VAL A 197 -4.19 5.75 0.40
N ARG A 198 -3.70 6.27 1.54
CA ARG A 198 -2.93 7.51 1.59
C ARG A 198 -1.75 7.53 0.63
N LYS A 199 -1.01 6.43 0.54
CA LYS A 199 0.18 6.35 -0.30
C LYS A 199 -0.13 6.22 -1.79
N ILE A 200 -1.20 5.50 -2.14
CA ILE A 200 -1.56 5.23 -3.55
C ILE A 200 -2.30 6.44 -4.16
N THR A 201 -3.24 7.06 -3.43
CA THR A 201 -4.07 8.15 -3.96
C THR A 201 -3.48 9.54 -3.70
N GLY A 202 -2.48 9.64 -2.83
CA GLY A 202 -1.96 10.92 -2.34
C GLY A 202 -2.83 11.57 -1.26
N GLU A 203 -3.93 10.95 -0.86
CA GLU A 203 -4.85 11.48 0.16
C GLU A 203 -5.47 10.38 1.03
N ILE A 204 -5.87 10.73 2.23
CA ILE A 204 -6.74 9.88 3.05
C ILE A 204 -8.05 10.64 3.31
N PRO A 205 -9.23 10.03 3.09
CA PRO A 205 -10.51 10.71 3.26
C PRO A 205 -10.63 11.33 4.65
N ALA A 206 -11.01 12.61 4.72
CA ALA A 206 -11.09 13.37 5.98
C ALA A 206 -12.08 12.78 6.99
N SER A 207 -13.05 11.98 6.52
CA SER A 207 -13.97 11.22 7.35
C SER A 207 -14.15 9.83 6.74
N ILE A 208 -13.84 8.80 7.53
CA ILE A 208 -14.16 7.41 7.23
C ILE A 208 -15.22 7.00 8.23
N HIS A 209 -16.28 6.35 7.74
CA HIS A 209 -17.34 5.87 8.61
C HIS A 209 -16.81 4.75 9.51
N TRP A 210 -17.20 4.76 10.79
CA TRP A 210 -16.81 3.77 11.80
C TRP A 210 -17.19 2.32 11.44
N SER A 211 -18.12 2.15 10.51
CA SER A 211 -18.52 0.88 9.90
C SER A 211 -18.15 0.88 8.42
N LEU A 212 -17.38 -0.13 7.99
CA LEU A 212 -17.15 -0.40 6.58
C LEU A 212 -17.98 -1.60 6.15
N ASP A 213 -19.02 -1.30 5.37
CA ASP A 213 -20.01 -2.26 4.92
C ASP A 213 -19.85 -2.55 3.43
N TYR A 214 -19.93 -3.82 3.07
CA TYR A 214 -20.00 -4.29 1.69
C TYR A 214 -21.42 -4.72 1.36
N LYS A 215 -21.94 -4.30 0.21
CA LYS A 215 -23.27 -4.71 -0.26
C LYS A 215 -23.12 -5.90 -1.20
N ASP A 216 -23.74 -7.02 -0.86
CA ASP A 216 -23.69 -8.24 -1.66
C ASP A 216 -24.58 -8.17 -2.93
N SER A 217 -24.59 -9.24 -3.73
CA SER A 217 -25.38 -9.31 -4.96
C SER A 217 -26.90 -9.28 -4.73
N ASN A 218 -27.37 -9.56 -3.51
CA ASN A 218 -28.79 -9.50 -3.13
C ASN A 218 -29.17 -8.14 -2.52
N GLY A 219 -28.19 -7.27 -2.30
CA GLY A 219 -28.37 -5.97 -1.68
C GLY A 219 -28.29 -5.99 -0.15
N GLU A 220 -27.83 -7.08 0.44
CA GLU A 220 -27.61 -7.20 1.90
C GLU A 220 -26.28 -6.58 2.31
N TYR A 221 -26.25 -5.95 3.48
CA TYR A 221 -25.03 -5.36 4.03
C TYR A 221 -24.25 -6.40 4.84
N ILE A 222 -22.99 -6.59 4.47
CA ILE A 222 -22.00 -7.38 5.19
C ILE A 222 -21.02 -6.41 5.84
N ASN A 223 -21.01 -6.37 7.17
CA ASN A 223 -20.02 -5.59 7.89
C ASN A 223 -18.65 -6.26 7.83
N LEU A 224 -17.66 -5.60 7.21
CA LEU A 224 -16.29 -6.11 7.16
C LEU A 224 -15.46 -5.62 8.35
N ILE A 225 -15.73 -4.38 8.78
CA ILE A 225 -15.03 -3.72 9.87
C ILE A 225 -16.03 -2.87 10.65
N PHE A 226 -15.92 -2.93 11.98
CA PHE A 226 -16.63 -2.08 12.93
C PHE A 226 -15.65 -1.61 14.01
N PHE A 227 -15.53 -0.29 14.19
CA PHE A 227 -14.71 0.33 15.24
C PHE A 227 -15.44 1.45 15.96
N ASP A 228 -14.81 1.95 17.01
CA ASP A 228 -15.10 3.28 17.52
C ASP A 228 -14.60 4.36 16.53
N GLN A 229 -15.30 5.49 16.45
CA GLN A 229 -14.94 6.58 15.54
C GLN A 229 -13.57 7.22 15.89
N LEU A 230 -13.18 7.25 17.17
CA LEU A 230 -11.89 7.80 17.59
C LEU A 230 -10.72 6.91 17.20
N ASP A 231 -10.93 5.59 17.13
CA ASP A 231 -9.93 4.66 16.60
C ASP A 231 -9.77 4.86 15.09
N THR A 232 -10.88 5.01 14.37
CA THR A 232 -10.88 5.32 12.93
C THR A 232 -10.08 6.59 12.65
N GLU A 233 -10.34 7.66 13.39
CA GLU A 233 -9.64 8.94 13.24
C GLU A 233 -8.16 8.84 13.62
N PHE A 234 -7.83 8.09 14.68
CA PHE A 234 -6.45 7.85 15.08
C PHE A 234 -5.64 7.18 13.97
N PHE A 235 -6.13 6.09 13.37
CA PHE A 235 -5.41 5.41 12.30
C PHE A 235 -5.29 6.25 11.03
N ARG A 236 -6.31 7.05 10.72
CA ARG A 236 -6.27 8.01 9.62
C ARG A 236 -5.12 9.01 9.78
N GLN A 237 -5.00 9.62 10.96
CA GLN A 237 -3.95 10.60 11.27
C GLN A 237 -2.56 9.97 11.30
N VAL A 238 -2.41 8.77 11.87
CA VAL A 238 -1.14 8.02 11.86
C VAL A 238 -0.69 7.77 10.42
N ALA A 239 -1.59 7.27 9.56
CA ALA A 239 -1.28 7.00 8.17
C ALA A 239 -0.85 8.26 7.40
N ASP A 240 -1.58 9.37 7.59
CA ASP A 240 -1.25 10.65 6.94
C ASP A 240 0.11 11.18 7.39
N GLN A 241 0.36 11.20 8.70
CA GLN A 241 1.61 11.68 9.27
C GLN A 241 2.82 10.88 8.75
N VAL A 242 2.76 9.54 8.83
CA VAL A 242 3.90 8.70 8.46
C VAL A 242 4.18 8.77 6.97
N VAL A 243 3.16 8.79 6.11
CA VAL A 243 3.38 8.96 4.66
C VAL A 243 3.99 10.33 4.36
N ASN A 244 3.50 11.39 5.01
CA ASN A 244 4.05 12.75 4.84
C ASN A 244 5.52 12.86 5.28
N ASP A 245 5.93 12.13 6.32
CA ASP A 245 7.30 12.18 6.82
C ASP A 245 8.27 11.38 5.93
N GLN A 246 7.87 10.20 5.46
CA GLN A 246 8.69 9.41 4.54
C GLN A 246 8.91 10.11 3.19
N GLU A 247 7.94 10.90 2.71
CA GLU A 247 8.09 11.71 1.49
C GLU A 247 9.08 12.88 1.64
N LYS A 248 9.49 13.22 2.86
CA LYS A 248 10.54 14.23 3.11
C LYS A 248 11.92 13.61 3.29
N GLU A 249 11.98 12.33 3.64
CA GLU A 249 13.22 11.61 3.94
C GLU A 249 13.82 10.90 2.73
N TRP A 250 13.00 10.58 1.72
CA TRP A 250 13.39 9.89 0.48
C TRP A 250 13.35 10.81 -0.74
#